data_AF-A0A673FQV1-F1
#
_entry.id   AF-A0A673FQV1-F1
#
_cell.length_a   1.000
_cell.length_b   1.000
_cell.length_c   1.000
_cell.angle_alpha   90.00
_cell.angle_beta   90.00
_cell.angle_gamma   90.00
#
_symmetry.space_group_name_H-M   'P 1'
#
loop_
_entity.id
_entity.type
_entity.pdbx_description
1 polymer ?
#
loop_
_entity_poly.entity_id
_entity_poly.type
_entity_poly.pdbx_seq_one_letter_code
_entity_poly.pdbx_strand_id
1 'polypeptide(L)'
;KYVMVDMQLDKALIFEDDVHFQTNFKRRLMRLMEEVEQVELDWDIIYLGRKKVNLEEEVAVENVRNLVYADYSYWTLSYAISLQGAQKLLNAEPISKMLPVDEFLPIILQALHHLFTNGSSAVN
;
A
#
# COMPACT_ATOMS: atom_id res chain seq x y z
N LYS A 1 9.45 -19.27 -1.69
CA LYS A 1 9.46 -18.78 -3.09
C LYS A 1 8.67 -17.49 -3.11
N TYR A 2 9.27 -16.38 -3.51
CA TYR A 2 8.68 -15.05 -3.46
C TYR A 2 8.20 -14.66 -4.86
N VAL A 3 6.98 -15.06 -5.22
CA VAL A 3 6.45 -15.00 -6.60
C VAL A 3 6.73 -13.67 -7.29
N MET A 4 6.42 -12.55 -6.63
CA MET A 4 6.61 -11.21 -7.19
C MET A 4 8.08 -10.90 -7.51
N VAL A 5 8.99 -11.19 -6.58
CA VAL A 5 10.42 -10.88 -6.70
C VAL A 5 11.11 -11.87 -7.64
N ASP A 6 10.82 -13.16 -7.48
CA ASP A 6 11.38 -14.22 -8.32
C ASP A 6 10.97 -14.06 -9.80
N MET A 7 9.79 -13.50 -10.07
CA MET A 7 9.27 -13.24 -11.42
C MET A 7 9.47 -11.80 -11.90
N GLN A 8 10.08 -10.93 -11.10
CA GLN A 8 10.30 -9.50 -11.42
C GLN A 8 9.01 -8.79 -11.87
N LEU A 9 7.91 -9.00 -11.15
CA LEU A 9 6.67 -8.28 -11.40
C LEU A 9 6.77 -6.86 -10.85
N ASP A 10 6.56 -5.84 -11.70
CA ASP A 10 6.68 -4.42 -11.33
C ASP A 10 5.87 -4.02 -10.11
N LYS A 11 4.64 -4.56 -10.02
CA LYS A 11 3.68 -4.27 -8.97
C LYS A 11 2.71 -5.42 -8.76
N ALA A 12 2.22 -5.55 -7.53
CA ALA A 12 1.19 -6.51 -7.16
C ALA A 12 0.09 -5.84 -6.35
N LEU A 13 -1.10 -6.44 -6.39
CA LEU A 13 -2.27 -6.00 -5.65
C LEU A 13 -2.67 -7.11 -4.69
N ILE A 14 -2.69 -6.81 -3.39
CA ILE A 14 -2.94 -7.77 -2.32
C ILE A 14 -4.25 -7.40 -1.65
N PHE A 15 -5.08 -8.42 -1.41
CA PHE A 15 -6.34 -8.34 -0.71
C PHE A 15 -6.43 -9.48 0.30
N GLU A 16 -6.99 -9.21 1.48
CA GLU A 16 -7.57 -10.24 2.33
C GLU A 16 -8.79 -10.88 1.65
N ASP A 17 -9.16 -12.08 2.10
CA ASP A 17 -10.23 -12.87 1.48
C ASP A 17 -11.64 -12.33 1.78
N ASP A 18 -11.78 -11.49 2.80
CA ASP A 18 -13.05 -10.94 3.29
C ASP A 18 -13.30 -9.49 2.88
N VAL A 19 -12.44 -8.89 2.03
CA VAL A 19 -12.61 -7.49 1.62
C VAL A 19 -13.79 -7.28 0.67
N HIS A 20 -14.52 -6.20 0.90
CA HIS A 20 -15.58 -5.68 0.06
C HIS A 20 -15.12 -4.45 -0.73
N PHE A 21 -15.49 -4.37 -2.00
CA PHE A 21 -15.13 -3.25 -2.86
C PHE A 21 -16.23 -2.19 -2.94
N GLN A 22 -15.85 -0.93 -2.79
CA GLN A 22 -16.77 0.19 -3.06
C GLN A 22 -17.16 0.27 -4.55
N THR A 23 -18.30 0.94 -4.82
CA THR A 23 -18.77 1.15 -6.19
C THR A 23 -17.70 1.81 -7.06
N ASN A 24 -17.47 1.23 -8.25
CA ASN A 24 -16.44 1.65 -9.19
C ASN A 24 -14.97 1.47 -8.72
N PHE A 25 -14.71 0.66 -7.70
CA PHE A 25 -13.36 0.41 -7.17
C PHE A 25 -12.31 0.23 -8.27
N LYS A 26 -12.51 -0.74 -9.18
CA LYS A 26 -11.57 -1.01 -10.28
C LYS A 26 -11.28 0.23 -11.13
N ARG A 27 -12.32 0.98 -11.53
CA ARG A 27 -12.16 2.19 -12.36
C ARG A 27 -11.38 3.27 -11.62
N ARG A 28 -11.64 3.45 -10.32
CA ARG A 28 -10.94 4.44 -9.49
C ARG A 28 -9.48 4.04 -9.25
N LEU A 29 -9.23 2.75 -8.99
CA LEU A 29 -7.89 2.22 -8.82
C LEU A 29 -7.07 2.35 -10.10
N MET A 30 -7.61 1.95 -11.26
CA MET A 30 -6.89 2.08 -12.53
C MET A 30 -6.52 3.53 -12.84
N ARG A 31 -7.43 4.48 -12.58
CA ARG A 31 -7.15 5.91 -12.74
C ARG A 31 -6.08 6.40 -11.77
N LEU A 32 -6.12 5.96 -10.51
CA LEU A 32 -5.08 6.29 -9.52
C LEU A 32 -3.71 5.80 -10.01
N MET A 33 -3.63 4.55 -10.47
CA MET A 33 -2.37 3.98 -10.95
C MET A 33 -1.85 4.71 -12.19
N GLU A 34 -2.74 5.13 -13.09
CA GLU A 34 -2.39 5.96 -14.25
C GLU A 34 -1.81 7.32 -13.81
N GLU A 35 -2.44 8.01 -12.85
CA GLU A 35 -1.94 9.28 -12.33
C GLU A 35 -0.58 9.11 -11.60
N VAL A 36 -0.40 8.02 -10.84
CA VAL A 36 0.87 7.65 -10.18
C VAL A 36 1.99 7.42 -11.20
N GLU A 37 1.70 6.72 -12.30
CA GLU A 37 2.66 6.47 -13.38
C GLU A 37 2.98 7.76 -14.16
N GLN A 38 1.99 8.62 -14.42
CA GLN A 38 2.17 9.88 -15.16
C GLN A 38 3.10 10.88 -14.47
N VAL A 39 3.08 10.91 -13.13
CA VAL A 39 3.95 11.80 -12.34
C VAL A 39 5.27 11.12 -11.94
N GLU A 40 5.52 9.89 -12.41
CA GLU A 40 6.70 9.09 -12.08
C GLU A 40 6.92 8.99 -10.56
N LEU A 41 5.84 8.81 -9.79
CA LEU A 41 5.91 8.81 -8.34
C LEU A 41 6.77 7.64 -7.85
N ASP A 42 7.72 7.92 -6.97
CA ASP A 42 8.45 6.88 -6.24
C ASP A 42 7.60 6.40 -5.04
N TRP A 43 7.24 5.12 -5.02
CA TRP A 43 6.41 4.54 -3.97
C TRP A 43 6.75 3.07 -3.70
N ASP A 44 6.58 2.65 -2.46
CA ASP A 44 6.77 1.26 -2.02
C ASP A 44 5.44 0.55 -1.82
N ILE A 45 4.51 1.19 -1.10
CA ILE A 45 3.20 0.65 -0.76
C ILE A 45 2.12 1.74 -0.92
N ILE A 46 1.01 1.37 -1.55
CA ILE A 46 -0.22 2.20 -1.58
C ILE A 46 -1.33 1.41 -0.88
N TYR A 47 -1.74 1.87 0.30
CA TYR A 47 -2.87 1.32 1.02
C TYR A 47 -4.19 1.58 0.29
N LEU A 48 -4.97 0.52 0.13
CA LEU A 48 -6.32 0.55 -0.42
C LEU A 48 -7.37 0.27 0.66
N GLY A 49 -6.98 -0.36 1.76
CA GLY A 49 -7.81 -0.48 2.95
C GLY A 49 -6.91 -0.46 4.16
N ARG A 50 -7.16 0.47 5.09
CA ARG A 50 -6.44 0.56 6.36
C ARG A 50 -7.29 1.22 7.43
N LYS A 51 -6.90 1.00 8.68
CA LYS A 51 -7.32 1.78 9.83
C LYS A 51 -6.31 2.90 10.10
N LYS A 52 -6.70 4.14 9.81
CA LYS A 52 -5.97 5.34 10.23
C LYS A 52 -6.08 5.48 11.75
N VAL A 53 -4.95 5.61 12.45
CA VAL A 53 -4.93 5.71 13.92
C VAL A 53 -4.81 7.14 14.40
N ASN A 54 -3.94 7.93 13.76
CA ASN A 54 -3.81 9.35 14.06
C ASN A 54 -4.92 10.13 13.34
N LEU A 55 -5.60 11.03 14.05
CA LEU A 55 -6.68 11.84 13.47
C LEU A 55 -6.17 13.10 12.76
N GLU A 56 -4.86 13.33 12.76
CA GLU A 56 -4.25 14.47 12.08
C GLU A 56 -4.47 14.42 10.56
N GLU A 57 -4.48 15.59 9.94
CA GLU A 57 -4.61 15.69 8.49
C GLU A 57 -3.35 15.14 7.81
N GLU A 58 -3.56 14.24 6.84
CA GLU A 58 -2.46 13.69 6.06
C GLU A 58 -2.18 14.58 4.86
N VAL A 59 -0.90 14.66 4.49
CA VAL A 59 -0.44 15.51 3.41
C VAL A 59 -0.83 14.88 2.07
N ALA A 60 -1.54 15.63 1.23
CA ALA A 60 -1.86 15.19 -0.13
C ALA A 60 -0.59 15.03 -0.98
N VAL A 61 -0.58 14.00 -1.83
CA VAL A 61 0.45 13.86 -2.86
C VAL A 61 0.17 14.87 -3.98
N GLU A 62 1.16 15.67 -4.33
CA GLU A 62 1.01 16.67 -5.38
C GLU A 62 0.72 16.00 -6.72
N ASN A 63 -0.18 16.59 -7.51
CA ASN A 63 -0.56 16.12 -8.85
C ASN A 63 -1.21 14.72 -8.93
N VAL A 64 -1.51 14.06 -7.81
CA VAL A 64 -2.24 12.77 -7.78
C VAL A 64 -3.49 12.89 -6.93
N ARG A 65 -4.67 12.64 -7.52
CA ARG A 65 -5.93 12.83 -6.81
C ARG A 65 -6.23 11.69 -5.86
N ASN A 66 -6.77 12.03 -4.69
CA ASN A 66 -7.18 11.08 -3.67
C ASN A 66 -6.03 10.18 -3.20
N LEU A 67 -4.80 10.71 -3.17
CA LEU A 67 -3.61 10.05 -2.65
C LEU A 67 -2.97 10.95 -1.59
N VAL A 68 -2.60 10.36 -0.46
CA VAL A 68 -1.95 11.06 0.65
C VAL A 68 -0.72 10.28 1.09
N TYR A 69 0.25 10.97 1.69
CA TYR A 69 1.29 10.34 2.49
C TYR A 69 0.63 9.78 3.74
N ALA A 70 0.62 8.45 3.84
CA ALA A 70 -0.05 7.78 4.93
C ALA A 70 0.75 8.00 6.21
N ASP A 71 0.09 8.41 7.28
CA ASP A 71 0.65 8.35 8.62
C ASP A 71 0.42 6.93 9.20
N TYR A 72 0.79 6.74 10.45
CA TYR A 72 0.70 5.47 11.16
C TYR A 72 -0.66 4.76 10.97
N SER A 73 -0.57 3.55 10.42
CA SER A 73 -1.69 2.78 9.89
C SER A 73 -1.70 1.37 10.47
N TYR A 74 -2.88 0.87 10.85
CA TYR A 74 -3.10 -0.54 11.22
C TYR A 74 -4.09 -1.19 10.25
N TRP A 75 -4.26 -2.51 10.36
CA TRP A 75 -5.20 -3.33 9.57
C TRP A 75 -4.89 -3.29 8.08
N THR A 76 -4.01 -4.17 7.65
CA THR A 76 -3.46 -4.21 6.30
C THR A 76 -4.38 -4.94 5.32
N LEU A 77 -5.66 -4.55 5.30
CA LEU A 77 -6.76 -5.19 4.55
C LEU A 77 -6.42 -5.37 3.06
N SER A 78 -5.86 -4.32 2.45
CA SER A 78 -5.44 -4.36 1.07
C SER A 78 -4.46 -3.25 0.71
N TYR A 79 -3.55 -3.57 -0.20
CA TYR A 79 -2.54 -2.64 -0.67
C TYR A 79 -2.01 -3.03 -2.05
N ALA A 80 -1.55 -2.04 -2.80
CA ALA A 80 -0.61 -2.24 -3.88
C ALA A 80 0.82 -2.19 -3.32
N ILE A 81 1.72 -3.00 -3.86
CA ILE A 81 3.15 -2.99 -3.54
C ILE A 81 3.96 -2.96 -4.82
N SER A 82 5.02 -2.16 -4.85
CA SER A 82 5.98 -2.12 -5.95
C SER A 82 7.08 -3.17 -5.77
N LEU A 83 7.80 -3.51 -6.84
CA LEU A 83 8.92 -4.47 -6.76
C LEU A 83 9.99 -4.03 -5.75
N GLN A 84 10.31 -2.73 -5.73
CA GLN A 84 11.24 -2.17 -4.76
C GLN A 84 10.71 -2.28 -3.32
N GLY A 85 9.41 -2.02 -3.10
CA GLY A 85 8.78 -2.16 -1.80
C GLY A 85 8.85 -3.60 -1.30
N ALA A 86 8.53 -4.56 -2.18
CA ALA A 86 8.62 -5.98 -1.87
C ALA A 86 10.06 -6.39 -1.51
N GLN A 87 11.06 -5.90 -2.25
CA GLN A 87 12.46 -6.17 -1.96
C GLN A 87 12.90 -5.56 -0.61
N LYS A 88 12.48 -4.33 -0.29
CA LYS A 88 12.73 -3.69 1.01
C LYS A 88 12.13 -4.51 2.16
N LEU A 89 10.89 -5.02 2.01
CA LEU A 89 10.25 -5.89 3.00
C LEU A 89 11.02 -7.20 3.22
N LEU A 90 11.51 -7.85 2.16
CA LEU A 90 12.30 -9.08 2.29
C LEU A 90 13.64 -8.84 2.96
N ASN A 91 14.31 -7.74 2.61
CA ASN A 91 15.62 -7.37 3.15
C ASN A 91 15.59 -7.01 4.64
N ALA A 92 14.42 -6.71 5.18
CA ALA A 92 14.26 -6.44 6.61
C ALA A 92 14.19 -7.72 7.48
N GLU A 93 14.33 -8.89 6.87
CA GLU A 93 14.36 -10.21 7.54
C GLU A 93 13.19 -10.47 8.54
N PRO A 94 11.92 -10.23 8.15
CA PRO A 94 10.73 -10.40 9.02
C PRO A 94 10.65 -11.75 9.72
N ILE A 95 11.10 -12.78 9.01
CA ILE A 95 10.89 -14.20 9.34
C ILE A 95 11.67 -14.58 10.59
N SER A 96 12.77 -13.88 10.91
CA SER A 96 13.60 -14.18 12.08
C SER A 96 12.85 -14.04 13.42
N LYS A 97 11.71 -13.33 13.45
CA LYS A 97 10.90 -13.08 14.66
C LYS A 97 9.42 -13.47 14.55
N MET A 98 8.97 -13.99 13.40
CA MET A 98 7.58 -14.41 13.13
C MET A 98 6.52 -13.44 13.69
N LEU A 99 6.61 -12.18 13.25
CA LEU A 99 5.66 -11.13 13.64
C LEU A 99 4.39 -11.18 12.77
N PRO A 100 3.20 -10.91 13.34
CA PRO A 100 2.00 -10.65 12.55
C PRO A 100 2.24 -9.51 11.55
N VAL A 101 1.66 -9.62 10.35
CA VAL A 101 1.87 -8.62 9.29
C VAL A 101 1.41 -7.22 9.71
N ASP A 102 0.34 -7.13 10.50
CA ASP A 102 -0.18 -5.87 11.04
C ASP A 102 0.74 -5.22 12.08
N GLU A 103 1.63 -5.98 12.70
CA GLU A 103 2.67 -5.45 13.61
C GLU A 103 3.95 -5.17 12.83
N PHE A 104 4.28 -6.03 11.87
CA PHE A 104 5.49 -5.92 11.06
C PHE A 104 5.46 -4.70 10.14
N LEU A 105 4.36 -4.50 9.40
CA LEU A 105 4.28 -3.41 8.42
C LEU A 105 4.47 -2.05 9.10
N PRO A 106 3.73 -1.67 10.16
CA PRO A 106 3.92 -0.35 10.78
C PRO A 106 5.33 -0.12 11.33
N ILE A 107 6.03 -1.16 11.78
CA ILE A 107 7.43 -1.08 12.22
C ILE A 107 8.36 -0.76 11.04
N ILE A 108 8.13 -1.39 9.88
CA ILE A 108 9.00 -1.29 8.69
C ILE A 108 8.67 -0.05 7.86
N LEU A 109 7.42 0.40 7.88
CA LEU A 109 6.92 1.53 7.10
C LEU A 109 7.68 2.84 7.35
N GLN A 110 8.33 3.02 8.51
CA GLN A 110 9.21 4.16 8.75
C GLN A 110 10.36 4.25 7.74
N ALA A 111 10.73 3.12 7.12
CA ALA A 111 11.75 3.03 6.08
C ALA A 111 11.17 2.91 4.65
N LEU A 112 9.84 3.03 4.48
CA LEU A 112 9.16 2.90 3.19
C LEU A 112 8.43 4.19 2.77
N HIS A 113 8.40 4.46 1.47
CA HIS A 113 7.53 5.48 0.87
C HIS A 113 6.11 4.92 0.76
N HIS A 114 5.26 5.27 1.73
CA HIS A 114 3.93 4.68 1.87
C HIS A 114 2.82 5.71 1.77
N LEU A 115 1.79 5.33 1.03
CA LEU A 115 0.71 6.20 0.61
C LEU A 115 -0.64 5.56 0.90
N PHE A 116 -1.71 6.35 0.91
CA PHE A 116 -3.08 5.84 1.04
C PHE A 116 -4.02 6.49 0.05
N THR A 117 -4.94 5.71 -0.53
CA THR A 117 -6.00 6.26 -1.39
C THR A 117 -7.32 6.49 -0.66
N ASN A 118 -7.79 7.74 -0.72
CA ASN A 118 -9.09 8.14 -0.16
C ASN A 118 -10.28 7.78 -1.06
N GLY A 119 -10.04 7.33 -2.30
CA GLY A 119 -11.07 7.16 -3.32
C GLY A 119 -11.32 5.72 -3.77
N SER A 120 -10.34 4.84 -3.60
CA SER A 120 -10.37 3.45 -4.08
C SER A 120 -10.26 2.49 -2.90
N SER A 121 -11.19 2.60 -1.96
CA SER A 121 -11.09 1.85 -0.72
C SER A 121 -11.70 0.45 -0.83
N ALA A 122 -10.98 -0.55 -0.35
CA ALA A 122 -11.56 -1.82 0.07
C ALA A 122 -11.85 -1.74 1.57
N VAL A 123 -12.99 -2.28 1.98
CA VAL A 123 -13.50 -2.21 3.35
C VAL A 123 -13.80 -3.61 3.84
N ASN A 124 -13.69 -3.84 5.14
CA ASN A 124 -14.17 -5.06 5.78
C ASN A 124 -15.61 -4.82 6.26
#